data_AF-A0A6C0KW99-F1
#
_entry.id   AF-A0A6C0KW99-F1
#
_cell.length_a   1.000
_cell.length_b   1.000
_cell.length_c   1.000
_cell.angle_alpha   90.00
_cell.angle_beta   90.00
_cell.angle_gamma   90.00
#
_symmetry.space_group_name_H-M   'P 1'
#
loop_
_entity.id
_entity.type
_entity.pdbx_description
1 polymer ?
#
loop_
_entity_poly.entity_id
_entity_poly.type
_entity_poly.pdbx_seq_one_letter_code
_entity_poly.pdbx_strand_id
1 'polypeptide(L)'
;MSVTQQYYDKINVLSEKFPSILDEFKRNYVIYNQHPDFQEYANAYNSSKGALSEVNKDLFVLTNDLQKNIDKLNENSEHIIVELNRLKEENEFLKKTLLQSTGTNNSADELNGDAKEQYKYQYIRNVTMILGNVFLLLVMFKFFKK
;
A
#
# COMPACT_ATOMS: atom_id res chain seq x y z
N MET A 1 -13.10 8.85 18.47
CA MET A 1 -13.64 7.53 18.85
C MET A 1 -13.60 6.63 17.62
N SER A 2 -13.00 5.43 17.71
CA SER A 2 -12.90 4.51 16.56
C SER A 2 -14.28 3.97 16.16
N VAL A 3 -14.49 3.68 14.86
CA VAL A 3 -15.71 3.04 14.34
C VAL A 3 -15.97 1.71 15.06
N THR A 4 -14.91 0.93 15.33
CA THR A 4 -14.99 -0.32 16.11
C THR A 4 -15.51 -0.08 17.53
N GLN A 5 -15.08 1.00 18.17
CA GLN A 5 -15.54 1.35 19.52
C GLN A 5 -17.03 1.72 19.51
N GLN A 6 -17.49 2.45 18.49
CA GLN A 6 -18.91 2.79 18.35
C GLN A 6 -19.79 1.55 18.19
N TYR A 7 -19.32 0.55 17.44
CA TYR A 7 -20.04 -0.71 17.31
C TYR A 7 -20.04 -1.51 18.61
N TYR A 8 -18.89 -1.58 19.29
CA TYR A 8 -18.77 -2.26 20.57
C TYR A 8 -19.72 -1.67 21.63
N ASP A 9 -19.78 -0.34 21.72
CA ASP A 9 -20.65 0.34 22.66
C ASP A 9 -22.13 0.09 22.35
N LYS A 10 -22.52 0.09 21.06
CA LYS A 10 -23.89 -0.27 20.64
C LYS A 10 -24.26 -1.71 20.99
N ILE A 11 -23.34 -2.65 20.76
CA ILE A 11 -23.53 -4.07 21.13
C ILE A 11 -23.72 -4.20 22.63
N ASN A 12 -22.88 -3.55 23.44
CA ASN A 12 -22.99 -3.61 24.89
C ASN A 12 -24.31 -3.04 25.39
N VAL A 13 -24.74 -1.88 24.88
CA VAL A 13 -26.02 -1.29 25.26
C VAL A 13 -27.19 -2.22 24.94
N LEU A 14 -27.19 -2.87 23.77
CA LEU A 14 -28.24 -3.85 23.41
C LEU A 14 -28.16 -5.09 24.32
N SER A 15 -26.95 -5.59 24.58
CA SER A 15 -26.71 -6.76 25.43
C SER A 15 -27.15 -6.54 26.88
N GLU A 16 -26.94 -5.35 27.42
CA GLU A 16 -27.34 -4.98 28.79
C GLU A 16 -28.86 -4.84 28.91
N LYS A 17 -29.53 -4.28 27.89
CA LYS A 17 -30.98 -4.04 27.91
C LYS A 17 -31.81 -5.28 27.61
N PHE A 18 -31.29 -6.18 26.77
CA PHE A 18 -32.04 -7.33 26.27
C PHE A 18 -32.61 -8.24 27.37
N PRO A 19 -31.86 -8.64 28.41
CA PRO A 19 -32.40 -9.51 29.47
C PRO A 19 -33.63 -8.91 30.16
N SER A 20 -33.57 -7.62 30.52
CA SER A 20 -34.69 -6.94 31.18
C SER A 20 -35.92 -6.85 30.29
N ILE A 21 -35.74 -6.55 29.00
CA ILE A 21 -36.83 -6.48 28.03
C ILE A 21 -37.46 -7.87 27.82
N LEU A 22 -36.62 -8.91 27.74
CA LEU A 22 -37.07 -10.29 27.57
C LEU A 22 -37.86 -10.78 28.79
N ASP A 23 -37.41 -10.46 30.00
CA ASP A 23 -38.10 -10.85 31.23
C ASP A 23 -39.45 -10.13 31.36
N GLU A 24 -39.51 -8.86 31.03
CA GLU A 24 -40.76 -8.10 30.99
C GLU A 24 -41.74 -8.66 29.94
N PHE A 25 -41.26 -8.98 28.74
CA PHE A 25 -42.06 -9.64 27.71
C PHE A 25 -42.63 -10.97 28.19
N LYS A 26 -41.80 -11.84 28.77
CA LYS A 26 -42.24 -13.15 29.30
C LYS A 26 -43.31 -12.99 30.37
N ARG A 27 -43.09 -12.08 31.33
CA ARG A 27 -44.03 -11.81 32.41
C ARG A 27 -45.37 -11.32 31.88
N ASN A 28 -45.35 -10.30 31.01
CA ASN A 28 -46.57 -9.71 30.48
C ASN A 28 -47.31 -10.65 29.54
N TYR A 29 -46.59 -11.52 28.81
CA TYR A 29 -47.19 -12.60 28.02
C TYR A 29 -47.98 -13.57 28.89
N VAL A 30 -47.41 -14.03 30.01
CA VAL A 30 -48.12 -14.94 30.93
C VAL A 30 -49.36 -14.28 31.51
N ILE A 31 -49.23 -13.05 32.03
CA ILE A 31 -50.35 -12.31 32.65
C ILE A 31 -51.49 -12.08 31.65
N TYR A 32 -51.17 -11.63 30.44
CA TYR A 32 -52.17 -11.42 29.38
C TYR A 32 -52.93 -12.71 29.04
N ASN A 33 -52.22 -13.84 28.92
CA ASN A 33 -52.88 -15.12 28.61
C ASN A 33 -53.70 -15.69 29.79
N GLN A 34 -53.34 -15.37 31.04
CA GLN A 34 -54.11 -15.78 32.22
C GLN A 34 -55.36 -14.92 32.42
N HIS A 35 -55.32 -13.67 31.99
CA HIS A 35 -56.36 -12.67 32.22
C HIS A 35 -56.68 -11.87 30.94
N PRO A 36 -57.19 -12.53 29.88
CA PRO A 36 -57.36 -11.91 28.56
C PRO A 36 -58.44 -10.83 28.52
N ASP A 37 -59.40 -10.87 29.46
CA ASP A 37 -60.52 -9.93 29.51
C ASP A 37 -60.13 -8.54 30.02
N PHE A 38 -58.91 -8.39 30.55
CA PHE A 38 -58.42 -7.13 31.11
C PHE A 38 -57.53 -6.40 30.11
N GLN A 39 -58.05 -5.28 29.59
CA GLN A 39 -57.36 -4.43 28.61
C GLN A 39 -55.99 -3.94 29.08
N GLU A 40 -55.80 -3.72 30.38
CA GLU A 40 -54.53 -3.28 30.95
C GLU A 40 -53.40 -4.28 30.66
N TYR A 41 -53.67 -5.58 30.80
CA TYR A 41 -52.68 -6.63 30.53
C TYR A 41 -52.40 -6.78 29.04
N ALA A 42 -53.40 -6.57 28.19
CA ALA A 42 -53.20 -6.50 26.74
C ALA A 42 -52.27 -5.34 26.35
N ASN A 43 -52.46 -4.16 26.96
CA ASN A 43 -51.61 -3.00 26.73
C ASN A 43 -50.17 -3.22 27.22
N ALA A 44 -49.99 -3.80 28.40
CA ALA A 44 -48.66 -4.14 28.94
C ALA A 44 -47.93 -5.17 28.08
N TYR A 45 -48.64 -6.20 27.61
CA TYR A 45 -48.09 -7.19 26.68
C TYR A 45 -47.67 -6.54 25.36
N ASN A 46 -48.56 -5.76 24.72
CA ASN A 46 -48.25 -5.08 23.46
C ASN A 46 -47.05 -4.13 23.59
N SER A 47 -46.93 -3.42 24.71
CA SER A 47 -45.79 -2.54 24.99
C SER A 47 -44.48 -3.32 25.09
N SER A 48 -44.45 -4.41 25.88
CA SER A 48 -43.26 -5.27 26.02
C SER A 48 -42.89 -5.98 24.72
N LYS A 49 -43.88 -6.39 23.91
CA LYS A 49 -43.69 -6.96 22.57
C LYS A 49 -43.07 -5.93 21.62
N GLY A 50 -43.53 -4.68 21.67
CA GLY A 50 -42.96 -3.57 20.92
C GLY A 50 -41.49 -3.33 21.28
N ALA A 51 -41.17 -3.31 22.59
CA ALA A 51 -39.79 -3.15 23.05
C ALA A 51 -38.87 -4.28 22.56
N LEU A 52 -39.32 -5.54 22.62
CA LEU A 52 -38.57 -6.68 22.10
C LEU A 52 -38.36 -6.61 20.58
N SER A 53 -39.39 -6.15 19.85
CA SER A 53 -39.32 -5.96 18.40
C SER A 53 -38.33 -4.87 18.02
N GLU A 54 -38.24 -3.77 18.78
CA GLU A 54 -37.28 -2.70 18.49
C GLU A 54 -35.85 -3.17 18.72
N VAL A 55 -35.58 -3.93 19.79
CA VAL A 55 -34.25 -4.52 20.03
C VAL A 55 -33.83 -5.44 18.87
N ASN A 56 -34.75 -6.26 18.36
CA ASN A 56 -34.47 -7.13 17.22
C ASN A 56 -34.15 -6.33 15.95
N LYS A 57 -34.89 -5.25 15.70
CA LYS A 57 -34.67 -4.36 14.56
C LYS A 57 -33.32 -3.65 14.67
N ASP A 58 -33.00 -3.12 15.86
CA ASP A 58 -31.71 -2.47 16.13
C ASP A 58 -30.54 -3.44 15.92
N LEU A 59 -30.66 -4.68 16.39
CA LEU A 59 -29.67 -5.73 16.18
C LEU A 59 -29.48 -6.07 14.69
N PHE A 60 -30.57 -6.13 13.94
CA PHE A 60 -30.54 -6.39 12.49
C PHE A 60 -29.83 -5.27 11.72
N VAL A 61 -30.17 -4.01 12.01
CA VAL A 61 -29.52 -2.85 11.40
C VAL A 61 -28.03 -2.84 11.74
N LEU A 62 -27.69 -3.04 13.02
CA LEU A 62 -26.33 -3.10 13.50
C LEU A 62 -25.50 -4.19 12.79
N THR A 63 -26.08 -5.38 12.63
CA THR A 63 -25.43 -6.50 11.94
C THR A 63 -25.17 -6.19 10.48
N ASN A 64 -26.16 -5.61 9.77
CA ASN A 64 -26.00 -5.22 8.37
C ASN A 64 -24.94 -4.12 8.20
N ASP A 65 -24.93 -3.13 9.09
CA ASP A 65 -23.95 -2.05 9.03
C ASP A 65 -22.53 -2.57 9.33
N LEU A 66 -22.38 -3.51 10.27
CA LEU A 66 -21.12 -4.20 10.52
C LEU A 66 -20.65 -4.97 9.29
N GLN A 67 -21.53 -5.76 8.67
CA GLN A 67 -21.20 -6.54 7.48
C GLN A 67 -20.74 -5.63 6.33
N LYS A 68 -21.49 -4.55 6.04
CA LYS A 68 -21.10 -3.58 5.01
C LYS A 68 -19.72 -2.97 5.25
N ASN A 69 -19.37 -2.69 6.51
CA ASN A 69 -18.05 -2.14 6.82
C ASN A 69 -16.94 -3.18 6.70
N ILE A 70 -17.20 -4.44 7.05
CA ILE A 70 -16.27 -5.54 6.81
C ILE A 70 -16.02 -5.69 5.30
N ASP A 71 -17.09 -5.70 4.49
CA ASP A 71 -16.98 -5.82 3.05
C ASP A 71 -16.15 -4.67 2.45
N LYS A 72 -16.40 -3.43 2.89
CA LYS A 72 -15.63 -2.25 2.46
C LYS A 72 -14.16 -2.32 2.90
N LEU A 73 -13.89 -2.85 4.08
CA LEU A 73 -12.51 -3.05 4.56
C LEU A 73 -11.78 -4.10 3.72
N ASN A 74 -12.46 -5.18 3.34
CA ASN A 74 -11.90 -6.21 2.48
C ASN A 74 -11.60 -5.64 1.08
N GLU A 75 -12.54 -4.93 0.46
CA GLU A 75 -12.34 -4.28 -0.84
C GLU A 75 -11.15 -3.31 -0.82
N ASN A 76 -11.06 -2.46 0.21
CA ASN A 76 -9.92 -1.55 0.37
C ASN A 76 -8.60 -2.31 0.56
N SER A 77 -8.62 -3.42 1.30
CA SER A 77 -7.42 -4.23 1.53
C SER A 77 -6.94 -4.89 0.23
N GLU A 78 -7.87 -5.42 -0.57
CA GLU A 78 -7.57 -5.97 -1.89
C GLU A 78 -6.97 -4.91 -2.82
N HIS A 79 -7.56 -3.71 -2.87
CA HIS A 79 -7.03 -2.60 -3.65
C HIS A 79 -5.61 -2.21 -3.22
N ILE A 80 -5.36 -2.13 -1.90
CA ILE A 80 -4.03 -1.85 -1.36
C ILE A 80 -3.03 -2.95 -1.75
N ILE A 81 -3.42 -4.22 -1.71
CA ILE A 81 -2.55 -5.35 -2.11
C ILE A 81 -2.17 -5.25 -3.59
N VAL A 82 -3.14 -4.95 -4.46
CA VAL A 82 -2.90 -4.76 -5.89
C VAL A 82 -1.91 -3.62 -6.12
N GLU A 83 -2.15 -2.47 -5.50
CA GLU A 83 -1.27 -1.30 -5.63
C GLU A 83 0.13 -1.55 -5.06
N LEU A 84 0.22 -2.28 -3.94
CA LEU A 84 1.50 -2.68 -3.35
C LEU A 84 2.31 -3.57 -4.29
N ASN A 85 1.64 -4.52 -4.96
CA ASN A 85 2.31 -5.39 -5.93
C ASN A 85 2.78 -4.61 -7.15
N ARG A 86 1.95 -3.68 -7.66
CA ARG A 86 2.32 -2.76 -8.75
C ARG A 86 3.56 -1.94 -8.40
N LEU A 87 3.60 -1.34 -7.20
CA LEU A 87 4.74 -0.55 -6.73
C LEU A 87 6.00 -1.40 -6.55
N LYS A 88 5.88 -2.67 -6.13
CA LYS A 88 7.02 -3.59 -6.04
C LYS A 88 7.60 -3.90 -7.42
N GLU A 89 6.74 -4.18 -8.40
CA GLU A 89 7.17 -4.43 -9.79
C GLU A 89 7.86 -3.19 -10.38
N GLU A 90 7.28 -2.01 -10.17
CA GLU A 90 7.86 -0.74 -10.61
C GLU A 90 9.22 -0.49 -9.94
N ASN A 91 9.34 -0.76 -8.64
CA ASN A 91 10.60 -0.63 -7.91
C ASN A 91 11.69 -1.57 -8.45
N GLU A 92 11.34 -2.83 -8.73
CA GLU A 92 12.27 -3.79 -9.32
C GLU A 92 12.69 -3.39 -10.75
N PHE A 93 11.77 -2.84 -11.55
CA PHE A 93 12.09 -2.30 -12.86
C PHE A 93 13.05 -1.09 -12.78
N LEU A 94 12.78 -0.15 -11.87
CA LEU A 94 13.62 1.03 -11.66
C LEU A 94 15.01 0.64 -11.16
N LYS A 95 15.12 -0.32 -10.23
CA LYS A 95 16.42 -0.87 -9.79
C LYS A 95 17.21 -1.46 -10.95
N LYS A 96 16.58 -2.27 -11.80
CA LYS A 96 17.24 -2.85 -12.98
C LYS A 96 17.73 -1.76 -13.95
N THR A 97 16.89 -0.76 -14.21
CA THR A 97 17.22 0.37 -15.08
C THR A 97 18.37 1.19 -14.51
N LEU A 98 18.38 1.43 -13.20
CA LEU A 98 19.46 2.12 -12.52
C LEU A 98 20.78 1.35 -12.63
N LEU A 99 20.78 0.05 -12.36
CA LEU A 99 21.97 -0.80 -12.48
C LEU A 99 22.53 -0.84 -13.91
N GLN A 100 21.65 -0.89 -14.91
CA GLN A 100 22.06 -0.82 -16.31
C GLN A 100 22.67 0.55 -16.64
N SER A 101 22.03 1.64 -16.22
CA SER A 101 22.53 3.00 -16.48
C SER A 101 23.86 3.28 -15.80
N THR A 102 24.05 2.84 -14.55
CA THR A 102 25.34 3.02 -13.84
C THR A 102 26.44 2.16 -14.45
N GLY A 103 26.13 0.93 -14.84
CA GLY A 103 27.07 0.05 -15.55
C GLY A 103 27.52 0.64 -16.89
N THR A 104 26.57 1.11 -17.72
CA THR A 104 26.88 1.75 -19.01
C THR A 104 27.68 3.04 -18.86
N ASN A 105 27.34 3.88 -17.88
CA ASN A 105 28.09 5.13 -17.65
C ASN A 105 29.54 4.87 -17.25
N ASN A 106 29.80 3.94 -16.33
CA ASN A 106 31.17 3.59 -15.94
C ASN A 106 31.98 3.06 -17.12
N SER A 107 31.42 2.16 -17.93
CA SER A 107 32.11 1.63 -19.11
C SER A 107 32.34 2.69 -20.19
N ALA A 108 31.41 3.63 -20.36
CA ALA A 108 31.56 4.74 -21.31
C ALA A 108 32.66 5.71 -20.87
N ASP A 109 32.76 6.02 -19.57
CA ASP A 109 33.82 6.88 -19.03
C ASP A 109 35.20 6.24 -19.14
N GLU A 110 35.32 4.93 -18.87
CA GLU A 110 36.57 4.17 -19.06
C GLU A 110 37.01 4.17 -20.53
N LEU A 111 36.10 3.83 -21.46
CA LEU A 111 36.38 3.83 -22.90
C LEU A 111 36.82 5.22 -23.40
N ASN A 112 36.23 6.28 -22.87
CA ASN A 112 36.57 7.65 -23.26
C ASN A 112 37.93 8.09 -22.69
N GLY A 113 38.30 7.58 -21.50
CA GLY A 113 39.64 7.72 -20.93
C GLY A 113 40.70 7.05 -21.79
N ASP A 114 40.50 5.76 -22.10
CA ASP A 114 41.41 4.95 -22.93
C ASP A 114 41.60 5.56 -24.32
N ALA A 115 40.51 6.03 -24.95
CA ALA A 115 40.58 6.68 -26.26
C ALA A 115 41.43 7.96 -26.24
N LYS A 116 41.31 8.78 -25.18
CA LYS A 116 42.12 10.00 -25.01
C LYS A 116 43.59 9.67 -24.76
N GLU A 117 43.88 8.66 -23.97
CA GLU A 117 45.25 8.22 -23.71
C GLU A 117 45.91 7.68 -24.98
N GLN A 118 45.19 6.83 -25.74
CA GLN A 118 45.65 6.29 -27.00
C GLN A 118 45.94 7.40 -28.02
N TYR A 119 45.11 8.45 -28.06
CA TYR A 119 45.32 9.62 -28.91
C TYR A 119 46.59 10.40 -28.50
N LYS A 120 46.79 10.66 -27.21
CA LYS A 120 48.01 11.32 -26.70
C LYS A 120 49.26 10.53 -27.04
N TYR A 121 49.22 9.21 -26.87
CA TYR A 121 50.34 8.33 -27.20
C TYR A 121 50.68 8.37 -28.69
N GLN A 122 49.68 8.29 -29.58
CA GLN A 122 49.89 8.42 -31.02
C GLN A 122 50.47 9.80 -31.39
N TYR A 123 49.98 10.87 -30.78
CA TYR A 123 50.50 12.22 -31.00
C TYR A 123 51.99 12.32 -30.62
N ILE A 124 52.36 11.90 -29.41
CA ILE A 124 53.76 11.92 -28.95
C ILE A 124 54.64 11.07 -29.87
N ARG A 125 54.17 9.88 -30.27
CA ARG A 125 54.88 9.00 -31.18
C ARG A 125 55.14 9.66 -32.53
N ASN A 126 54.13 10.31 -33.11
CA ASN A 126 54.25 10.97 -34.40
C ASN A 126 55.18 12.19 -34.33
N VAL A 127 55.10 13.00 -33.28
CA VAL A 127 56.02 14.14 -33.07
C VAL A 127 57.45 13.65 -32.91
N THR A 128 57.66 12.60 -32.12
CA THR A 128 58.99 12.00 -31.91
C THR A 128 59.57 11.46 -33.21
N MET A 129 58.76 10.80 -34.05
CA MET A 129 59.21 10.34 -35.37
C MET A 129 59.62 11.49 -36.30
N ILE A 130 58.85 12.59 -36.33
CA ILE A 130 59.20 13.76 -37.14
C ILE A 130 60.52 14.37 -36.67
N LEU A 131 60.65 14.60 -35.36
CA LEU A 131 61.88 15.16 -34.78
C LEU A 131 63.08 14.23 -35.00
N GLY A 132 62.91 12.92 -34.88
CA GLY A 132 63.95 11.94 -35.16
C GLY A 132 64.41 11.97 -36.62
N ASN A 133 63.47 12.06 -37.56
CA ASN A 133 63.80 12.19 -38.99
C ASN A 133 64.51 13.50 -39.30
N VAL A 134 64.06 14.64 -38.74
CA VAL A 134 64.72 15.93 -38.91
C VAL A 134 66.14 15.91 -38.32
N PHE A 135 66.32 15.33 -37.13
CA PHE A 135 67.63 15.18 -36.50
C PHE A 135 68.58 14.33 -37.36
N LEU A 136 68.13 13.19 -37.87
CA LEU A 136 68.91 12.34 -38.76
C LEU A 136 69.33 13.08 -40.03
N LEU A 137 68.43 13.85 -40.64
CA LEU A 137 68.73 14.68 -41.80
C LEU A 137 69.81 15.72 -41.45
N LEU A 138 69.71 16.41 -40.32
CA LEU A 138 70.72 17.40 -39.89
C LEU A 138 72.10 16.77 -39.65
N VAL A 139 72.16 15.59 -39.02
CA VAL A 139 73.41 14.85 -38.80
C VAL A 139 74.04 14.44 -40.13
N MET A 140 73.24 13.90 -41.06
CA MET A 140 73.69 13.58 -42.42
C MET A 140 74.24 14.83 -43.12
N PHE A 141 73.49 15.94 -43.12
CA PHE A 141 73.93 17.19 -43.74
C PHE A 141 75.24 17.72 -43.14
N LYS A 142 75.44 17.60 -41.82
CA LYS A 142 76.67 18.04 -41.15
C LYS A 142 77.88 17.14 -41.49
N PHE A 143 77.68 15.84 -41.61
CA PHE A 143 78.75 14.88 -41.94
C PHE A 143 79.15 14.91 -43.43
N PHE A 144 78.19 15.15 -44.33
CA PHE A 144 78.44 15.17 -45.78
C PHE A 144 78.77 16.57 -46.34
N LYS A 145 78.71 17.63 -45.52
CA LYS A 145 79.31 18.92 -45.86
C LYS A 145 80.83 18.84 -45.67
N LYS A 146 81.53 18.58 -46.77
CA LYS A 146 82.98 18.73 -46.92
C LYS A 146 83.35 20.22 -47.01
#